data_AF-A0A0C2VLN2-F1
#
_entry.id   AF-A0A0C2VLN2-F1
#
_cell.length_a   1.000
_cell.length_b   1.000
_cell.length_c   1.000
_cell.angle_alpha   90.00
_cell.angle_beta   90.00
_cell.angle_gamma   90.00
#
_symmetry.space_group_name_H-M   'P 1'
#
loop_
_entity.id
_entity.type
_entity.pdbx_description
1 polymer ?
#
loop_
_entity_poly.entity_id
_entity_poly.type
_entity_poly.pdbx_seq_one_letter_code
_entity_poly.pdbx_strand_id
1 'polypeptide(L)'
;MFANLIGKRSNTVKNTVERSAVKKFAEAIGDPHPIFIDEELGKRSRYKNNIAPPTFSRVFDYGKVEGLNLPIKGLIHGEQYHYERPLIIGEDVLCYTEVKNYYERSGKLGNMVFSILTVYG
;
A
#
# COMPACT_ATOMS: atom_id res chain seq x y z
N MET A 1 -10.93 -9.43 20.10
CA MET A 1 -11.53 -8.07 20.25
C MET A 1 -12.03 -7.46 18.92
N PHE A 2 -11.53 -7.86 17.74
CA PHE A 2 -11.95 -7.27 16.45
C PHE A 2 -12.69 -8.21 15.49
N ALA A 3 -13.15 -9.37 15.97
CA ALA A 3 -13.88 -10.34 15.13
C ALA A 3 -15.15 -9.74 14.49
N ASN A 4 -15.81 -8.79 15.17
CA ASN A 4 -16.97 -8.06 14.66
C ASN A 4 -16.65 -7.03 13.55
N LEU A 5 -15.36 -6.81 13.25
CA LEU A 5 -14.92 -5.92 12.18
C LEU A 5 -14.62 -6.67 10.88
N ILE A 6 -14.62 -8.01 10.89
CA ILE A 6 -14.40 -8.81 9.68
C ILE A 6 -15.42 -8.43 8.60
N GLY A 7 -14.93 -8.16 7.39
CA GLY A 7 -15.71 -7.69 6.24
C GLY A 7 -15.97 -6.18 6.21
N LYS A 8 -15.68 -5.43 7.29
CA LYS A 8 -15.80 -3.96 7.27
C LYS A 8 -14.67 -3.34 6.44
N ARG A 9 -15.00 -2.22 5.81
CA ARG A 9 -14.12 -1.44 4.94
C ARG A 9 -13.96 -0.01 5.43
N SER A 10 -12.87 0.62 5.05
CA SER A 10 -12.70 2.06 5.16
C SER A 10 -13.55 2.79 4.10
N ASN A 11 -13.64 4.11 4.25
CA ASN A 11 -13.98 4.96 3.11
C ASN A 11 -12.90 4.84 2.03
N THR A 12 -13.30 5.03 0.77
CA THR A 12 -12.39 5.09 -0.37
C THR A 12 -11.67 6.44 -0.40
N VAL A 13 -10.36 6.41 -0.61
CA VAL A 13 -9.50 7.59 -0.70
C VAL A 13 -8.86 7.65 -2.08
N LYS A 14 -8.84 8.84 -2.68
CA LYS A 14 -8.19 9.06 -3.97
C LYS A 14 -6.73 9.43 -3.77
N ASN A 15 -5.84 8.71 -4.44
CA ASN A 15 -4.40 8.96 -4.44
C ASN A 15 -3.93 9.27 -5.86
N THR A 16 -3.18 10.35 -6.04
CA THR A 16 -2.59 10.70 -7.33
C THR A 16 -1.14 10.24 -7.37
N VAL A 17 -0.72 9.58 -8.45
CA VAL A 17 0.69 9.17 -8.66
C VAL A 17 1.50 10.40 -9.09
N GLU A 18 1.89 11.23 -8.12
CA GLU A 18 2.61 12.46 -8.40
C GLU A 18 4.08 12.22 -8.81
N ARG A 19 4.51 12.85 -9.90
CA ARG A 19 5.88 12.73 -10.44
C ARG A 19 6.96 13.05 -9.41
N SER A 20 6.77 14.13 -8.65
CA SER A 20 7.73 14.59 -7.65
C SER A 20 7.85 13.60 -6.48
N ALA A 21 6.72 13.01 -6.05
CA ALA A 21 6.69 11.98 -5.02
C ALA A 21 7.36 10.70 -5.49
N VAL A 22 7.08 10.25 -6.72
CA VAL A 22 7.73 9.07 -7.32
C VAL A 22 9.23 9.24 -7.39
N LYS A 23 9.71 10.40 -7.88
CA LYS A 23 11.15 10.70 -7.93
C LYS A 23 11.80 10.65 -6.55
N LYS A 24 11.22 11.35 -5.56
CA LYS A 24 11.74 11.36 -4.19
C LYS A 24 11.77 9.97 -3.57
N PHE A 25 10.73 9.17 -3.81
CA PHE A 25 10.66 7.79 -3.32
C PHE A 25 11.75 6.91 -3.94
N ALA A 26 11.90 6.95 -5.26
CA ALA A 26 12.92 6.21 -6.01
C ALA A 26 14.34 6.53 -5.50
N GLU A 27 14.63 7.82 -5.26
CA GLU A 27 15.90 8.27 -4.67
C GLU A 27 16.06 7.76 -3.22
N ALA A 28 15.00 7.86 -2.40
CA ALA A 28 15.05 7.47 -0.99
C ALA A 28 15.28 5.96 -0.77
N ILE A 29 14.75 5.12 -1.67
CA ILE A 29 14.98 3.66 -1.62
C ILE A 29 16.27 3.23 -2.33
N GLY A 30 17.03 4.17 -2.91
CA GLY A 30 18.27 3.88 -3.63
C GLY A 30 18.08 3.25 -5.02
N ASP A 31 16.90 3.38 -5.63
CA ASP A 31 16.59 2.87 -6.97
C ASP A 31 16.08 3.99 -7.91
N PRO A 32 16.95 4.94 -8.32
CA PRO A 32 16.57 6.03 -9.21
C PRO A 32 16.57 5.59 -10.69
N HIS A 33 15.97 4.44 -11.02
CA HIS A 33 15.95 3.95 -12.40
C HIS A 33 15.31 4.99 -13.34
N PRO A 34 15.90 5.30 -14.52
CA PRO A 34 15.42 6.36 -15.41
C PRO A 34 13.95 6.25 -15.82
N ILE A 35 13.38 5.04 -15.88
CA ILE A 35 11.95 4.83 -16.18
C ILE A 35 11.00 5.55 -15.21
N PHE A 36 11.46 5.84 -13.98
CA PHE A 36 10.68 6.54 -12.96
C PHE A 36 10.83 8.07 -13.05
N ILE A 37 11.85 8.59 -13.74
CA ILE A 37 12.29 9.99 -13.61
C ILE A 37 12.43 10.71 -14.96
N ASP A 38 13.04 10.07 -15.97
CA ASP A 38 13.29 10.66 -17.29
C ASP A 38 12.02 10.59 -18.15
N GLU A 39 11.43 11.75 -18.43
CA GLU A 39 10.21 11.88 -19.21
C GLU A 39 10.36 11.42 -20.66
N GLU A 40 11.49 11.69 -21.29
CA GLU A 40 11.74 11.30 -22.68
C GLU A 40 11.93 9.79 -22.79
N LEU A 41 12.55 9.16 -21.79
CA LEU A 41 12.60 7.71 -21.69
C LEU A 41 11.20 7.12 -21.43
N GLY A 42 10.42 7.73 -20.54
CA GLY A 42 9.03 7.33 -20.26
C GLY A 42 8.16 7.32 -21.53
N LYS A 43 8.17 8.42 -22.29
CA LYS A 43 7.44 8.56 -23.57
C LYS A 43 7.83 7.51 -24.61
N ARG A 44 9.13 7.17 -24.69
CA ARG A 44 9.66 6.17 -25.62
C ARG A 44 9.43 4.72 -25.16
N SER A 45 9.14 4.50 -23.87
CA SER A 45 8.93 3.18 -23.30
C SER A 45 7.64 2.51 -23.83
N ARG A 46 7.46 1.23 -23.50
CA ARG A 46 6.22 0.49 -23.79
C ARG A 46 4.97 1.06 -23.11
N TYR A 47 5.16 1.81 -22.03
CA TYR A 47 4.08 2.42 -21.24
C TYR A 47 3.67 3.79 -21.77
N LYS A 48 4.44 4.37 -22.71
CA LYS A 48 4.23 5.72 -23.26
C LYS A 48 4.19 6.84 -22.22
N ASN A 49 4.64 6.54 -21.00
CA ASN A 49 4.79 7.46 -19.88
C ASN A 49 5.77 6.83 -18.86
N ASN A 50 6.17 7.59 -17.85
CA ASN A 50 6.86 7.06 -16.69
C ASN A 50 5.93 6.22 -15.82
N ILE A 51 6.52 5.27 -15.12
CA ILE A 51 5.84 4.45 -14.11
C ILE A 51 6.39 4.75 -12.72
N ALA A 52 5.73 4.30 -11.68
CA ALA A 52 6.28 4.31 -10.33
C ALA A 52 7.02 3.00 -10.00
N PRO A 53 7.98 3.01 -9.05
CA PRO A 53 8.51 1.79 -8.44
C PRO A 53 7.38 0.90 -7.92
N PRO A 54 7.48 -0.45 -8.00
CA PRO A 54 6.38 -1.34 -7.57
C PRO A 54 5.88 -1.07 -6.14
N THR A 55 6.81 -0.82 -5.21
CA THR A 55 6.51 -0.55 -3.79
C THR A 55 6.05 0.88 -3.50
N PHE A 56 6.01 1.76 -4.50
CA PHE A 56 5.52 3.14 -4.33
C PHE A 56 4.09 3.18 -3.81
N SER A 57 3.27 2.18 -4.15
CA SER A 57 1.89 2.05 -3.65
C SER A 57 1.77 2.17 -2.13
N ARG A 58 2.81 1.82 -1.35
CA ARG A 58 2.80 1.98 0.12
C ARG A 58 2.68 3.41 0.62
N VAL A 59 2.98 4.41 -0.21
CA VAL A 59 2.81 5.82 0.18
C VAL A 59 1.35 6.27 0.14
N PHE A 60 0.46 5.50 -0.49
CA PHE A 60 -0.95 5.83 -0.59
C PHE A 60 -1.66 5.77 0.77
N ASP A 61 -2.69 6.60 0.88
CA ASP A 61 -3.68 6.48 1.92
C ASP A 61 -4.74 5.45 1.49
N TYR A 62 -4.88 4.40 2.29
CA TYR A 62 -5.87 3.33 2.09
C TYR A 62 -7.10 3.48 2.98
N GLY A 63 -7.28 4.66 3.57
CA GLY A 63 -8.36 4.97 4.50
C GLY A 63 -8.24 4.22 5.82
N LYS A 64 -9.12 4.58 6.77
CA LYS A 64 -9.21 3.95 8.09
C LYS A 64 -10.51 3.19 8.24
N VAL A 65 -10.43 1.94 8.71
CA VAL A 65 -11.60 1.17 9.13
C VAL A 65 -12.00 1.65 10.52
N GLU A 66 -13.22 2.17 10.66
CA GLU A 66 -13.73 2.66 11.95
C GLU A 66 -13.76 1.55 13.02
N GLY A 67 -13.29 1.88 14.22
CA GLY A 67 -13.19 0.93 15.33
C GLY A 67 -11.98 0.00 15.30
N LEU A 68 -11.24 -0.09 14.19
CA LEU A 68 -9.98 -0.83 14.12
C LEU A 68 -8.84 0.00 14.71
N ASN A 69 -8.66 -0.11 16.03
CA ASN A 69 -7.59 0.58 16.75
C ASN A 69 -6.56 -0.46 17.22
N LEU A 70 -5.54 -0.69 16.39
CA LEU A 70 -4.46 -1.63 16.70
C LEU A 70 -3.55 -1.07 17.81
N PRO A 71 -3.07 -1.92 18.74
CA PRO A 71 -2.11 -1.48 19.75
C PRO A 71 -0.80 -1.05 19.09
N ILE A 72 -0.17 0.02 19.59
CA ILE A 72 1.12 0.48 19.07
C ILE A 72 2.26 -0.41 19.56
N LYS A 73 2.21 -0.79 20.84
CA LYS A 73 3.26 -1.60 21.48
C LYS A 73 3.16 -3.05 21.03
N GLY A 74 4.26 -3.60 20.51
CA GLY A 74 4.35 -5.00 20.10
C GLY A 74 3.67 -5.31 18.76
N LEU A 75 3.24 -4.28 18.00
CA LEU A 75 2.72 -4.47 16.67
C LEU A 75 3.85 -4.79 15.70
N ILE A 76 3.70 -5.90 14.99
CA ILE A 76 4.61 -6.31 13.93
C ILE A 76 3.81 -6.28 12.63
N HIS A 77 4.31 -5.55 11.64
CA HIS A 77 3.71 -5.49 10.33
C HIS A 77 4.31 -6.57 9.43
N GLY A 78 3.45 -7.42 8.87
CA GLY A 78 3.78 -8.33 7.78
C GLY A 78 3.01 -7.92 6.54
N GLU A 79 3.66 -7.97 5.38
CA GLU A 79 3.08 -7.53 4.12
C GLU A 79 3.36 -8.52 2.98
N GLN A 80 2.43 -8.59 2.05
CA GLN A 80 2.55 -9.33 0.80
C GLN A 80 1.86 -8.52 -0.28
N TYR A 81 2.45 -8.49 -1.47
CA TYR A 81 1.98 -7.68 -2.58
C TYR A 81 1.52 -8.55 -3.75
N HIS A 82 0.51 -8.07 -4.46
CA HIS A 82 0.11 -8.56 -5.77
C HIS A 82 -0.08 -7.34 -6.68
N TYR A 83 0.62 -7.31 -7.81
CA TYR A 83 0.57 -6.20 -8.76
C TYR A 83 0.00 -6.69 -10.09
N GLU A 84 -1.11 -6.11 -10.53
CA GLU A 84 -1.71 -6.44 -11.82
C GLU A 84 -1.02 -5.71 -12.98
N ARG A 85 -0.58 -4.47 -12.72
CA ARG A 85 0.14 -3.62 -13.67
C ARG A 85 0.99 -2.58 -12.94
N PRO A 86 1.94 -1.92 -13.62
CA PRO A 86 2.61 -0.74 -13.08
C PRO A 86 1.65 0.43 -12.86
N LEU A 87 1.96 1.25 -11.86
CA LEU A 87 1.36 2.57 -11.68
C LEU A 87 1.96 3.55 -12.67
N ILE A 88 1.13 4.31 -13.37
CA ILE A 88 1.48 5.32 -14.36
C ILE A 88 1.51 6.69 -13.68
N ILE A 89 2.57 7.46 -13.89
CA ILE A 89 2.66 8.81 -13.32
C ILE A 89 1.52 9.69 -13.85
N GLY A 90 0.81 10.34 -12.93
CA GLY A 90 -0.33 11.23 -13.19
C GLY A 90 -1.70 10.56 -13.13
N GLU A 91 -1.77 9.24 -12.93
CA GLU A 91 -3.07 8.58 -12.74
C GLU A 91 -3.61 8.75 -11.31
N ASP A 92 -4.94 8.70 -11.19
CA ASP A 92 -5.64 8.66 -9.90
C ASP A 92 -6.04 7.22 -9.58
N VAL A 93 -5.74 6.78 -8.37
CA VAL A 93 -6.02 5.45 -7.85
C VAL A 93 -6.95 5.56 -6.64
N LEU A 94 -8.03 4.77 -6.63
CA LEU A 94 -8.98 4.72 -5.54
C LEU A 94 -8.61 3.59 -4.59
N CYS A 95 -8.20 3.94 -3.38
CA CYS A 95 -7.68 3.02 -2.40
C CYS A 95 -8.63 2.84 -1.21
N TYR A 96 -8.68 1.63 -0.66
CA TYR A 96 -9.41 1.35 0.58
C TYR A 96 -8.86 0.10 1.28
N THR A 97 -9.16 -0.04 2.57
CA THR A 97 -8.75 -1.18 3.41
C THR A 97 -9.96 -2.03 3.78
N GLU A 98 -9.81 -3.34 3.80
CA GLU A 98 -10.79 -4.30 4.33
C GLU A 98 -10.18 -5.20 5.40
N VAL A 99 -10.91 -5.43 6.49
CA VAL A 99 -10.54 -6.44 7.49
C VAL A 99 -10.94 -7.82 6.99
N LYS A 100 -9.98 -8.62 6.54
CA LYS A 100 -10.25 -9.97 6.02
C LYS A 100 -10.42 -11.00 7.10
N ASN A 101 -9.62 -10.93 8.15
CA ASN A 101 -9.67 -11.92 9.20
C ASN A 101 -9.11 -11.39 10.52
N TYR A 102 -9.53 -11.99 11.61
CA TYR A 102 -9.00 -11.77 12.94
C TYR A 102 -9.00 -13.10 13.69
N TYR A 103 -7.86 -13.47 14.26
CA TYR A 103 -7.78 -14.65 15.11
C TYR A 103 -6.66 -14.52 16.14
N GLU A 104 -6.73 -15.35 17.18
CA GLU A 104 -5.77 -15.36 18.27
C GLU A 104 -5.05 -16.72 18.28
N ARG A 105 -3.77 -16.71 18.65
CA ARG A 105 -2.97 -17.92 18.82
C ARG A 105 -2.15 -17.83 20.09
N SER A 106 -2.15 -18.90 20.87
CA SER A 106 -1.24 -19.02 22.02
C SER A 106 0.08 -19.62 21.57
N GLY A 107 1.19 -18.94 21.85
CA GLY A 107 2.55 -19.42 21.62
C GLY A 107 3.34 -19.55 22.93
N LYS A 108 4.57 -20.06 22.85
CA LYS A 108 5.47 -20.21 24.01
C LYS A 108 5.75 -18.89 24.74
N LEU A 109 5.65 -17.76 24.04
CA LEU A 109 5.89 -16.41 24.56
C LEU A 109 4.60 -15.67 24.96
N GLY A 110 3.45 -16.35 24.96
CA GLY A 110 2.15 -15.77 25.30
C GLY A 110 1.16 -15.75 24.13
N ASN A 111 0.04 -15.06 24.35
CA ASN A 111 -1.02 -14.93 23.35
C ASN A 111 -0.66 -13.89 22.31
N MET A 112 -0.87 -14.23 21.04
CA MET A 112 -0.69 -13.38 19.88
C MET A 112 -2.02 -13.15 19.19
N VAL A 113 -2.20 -11.95 18.68
CA VAL A 113 -3.35 -11.55 17.88
C VAL A 113 -2.88 -11.35 16.45
N PHE A 114 -3.60 -11.95 15.50
CA PHE A 114 -3.41 -11.77 14.07
C PHE A 114 -4.60 -11.01 13.51
N SER A 115 -4.35 -9.86 12.91
CA SER A 115 -5.33 -9.10 12.13
C SER A 115 -4.87 -9.09 10.68
N ILE A 116 -5.66 -9.70 9.80
CA ILE A 116 -5.37 -9.77 8.37
C ILE A 116 -6.15 -8.68 7.67
N LEU A 117 -5.42 -7.75 7.06
CA LEU A 117 -5.96 -6.65 6.28
C LEU A 117 -5.62 -6.89 4.82
N THR A 118 -6.56 -6.57 3.93
CA THR A 118 -6.26 -6.41 2.51
C THR A 118 -6.50 -4.97 2.15
N VAL A 119 -5.49 -4.36 1.54
CA VAL A 119 -5.58 -3.04 0.96
C VAL A 119 -5.79 -3.17 -0.54
N TYR A 120 -6.66 -2.35 -1.09
CA TYR A 120 -7.03 -2.33 -2.50
C TYR A 120 -6.64 -0.99 -3.11
N GLY A 121 -6.24 -1.03 -4.38
CA GLY A 121 -5.81 0.10 -5.20
C GLY A 121 -5.37 -0.40 -6.57
#